data_AF-Q54YR9-F1
#
_entry.id   AF-Q54YR9-F1
#
_cell.length_a   1.000
_cell.length_b   1.000
_cell.length_c   1.000
_cell.angle_alpha   90.00
_cell.angle_beta   90.00
_cell.angle_gamma   90.00
#
_symmetry.space_group_name_H-M   'P 1'
#
loop_
_entity.id
_entity.type
_entity.pdbx_description
1 polymer ?
#
loop_
_entity_poly.entity_id
_entity_poly.type
_entity_poly.pdbx_seq_one_letter_code
_entity_poly.pdbx_strand_id
1 'polypeptide(L)'
;MVSIKNLYLVLYNVIQTIGWSIILFKLSIHLFETQSPVGVWEKVGALVSIFQYAAVLEIVHSVFGLVKTSAATTFIQVFSRVACVFLAQNVPTTQNHFFLSLMLMSWSITEVIRYSFYALSILKIDSYILGWLRYTTFIILYPTGVTGETGTIWTSLEFVKNTKFMTLTMPNSLNFAFDFHNILIFSLGFYVIGLPYLYTYMLGQRKKFIASHKKGSTTNIKKTN
;
A
#
# COMPACT_ATOMS: atom_id res chain seq x y z
N MET A 1 6.98 19.98 24.91
CA MET A 1 7.15 20.45 23.52
C MET A 1 7.10 19.25 22.59
N VAL A 2 6.36 19.31 21.48
CA VAL A 2 6.39 18.22 20.47
C VAL A 2 7.76 18.27 19.80
N SER A 3 8.50 17.16 19.79
CA SER A 3 9.78 17.09 19.09
C SER A 3 9.58 17.42 17.60
N ILE A 4 10.53 18.12 16.98
CA ILE A 4 10.50 18.44 15.55
C ILE A 4 10.28 17.19 14.68
N LYS A 5 10.85 16.05 15.10
CA LYS A 5 10.63 14.74 14.49
C LYS A 5 9.16 14.34 14.51
N ASN A 6 8.52 14.44 15.68
CA ASN A 6 7.13 14.04 15.84
C ASN A 6 6.21 14.98 15.07
N LEU A 7 6.50 16.28 15.05
CA LEU A 7 5.74 17.25 14.25
C LEU A 7 5.81 16.90 12.75
N TYR A 8 7.02 16.67 12.23
CA TYR A 8 7.23 16.24 10.85
C TYR A 8 6.44 14.95 10.51
N LEU A 9 6.55 13.92 11.34
CA LEU A 9 5.86 12.66 11.11
C LEU A 9 4.33 12.82 11.19
N VAL A 10 3.81 13.62 12.12
CA VAL A 10 2.37 13.90 12.18
C VAL A 10 1.91 14.60 10.91
N LEU A 11 2.61 15.65 10.46
CA LEU A 11 2.28 16.36 9.22
C LEU A 11 2.32 15.43 8.01
N TYR A 12 3.36 14.61 7.88
CA TYR A 12 3.47 13.60 6.83
C TYR A 12 2.26 12.66 6.81
N ASN A 13 1.92 12.07 7.96
CA ASN A 13 0.78 11.15 8.06
C ASN A 13 -0.56 11.85 7.78
N VAL A 14 -0.74 13.10 8.24
CA VAL A 14 -1.97 13.88 7.96
C VAL A 14 -2.09 14.20 6.48
N ILE A 15 -1.02 14.64 5.83
CA ILE A 15 -1.01 14.92 4.39
C ILE A 15 -1.33 13.65 3.60
N GLN A 16 -0.73 12.52 3.97
CA GLN A 16 -1.01 11.23 3.36
C GLN A 16 -2.46 10.79 3.58
N THR A 17 -3.02 10.93 4.80
CA THR A 17 -4.44 10.66 5.07
C THR A 17 -5.35 11.49 4.17
N ILE A 18 -5.10 12.80 4.06
CA ILE A 18 -5.91 13.69 3.22
C ILE A 18 -5.81 13.27 1.75
N GLY A 19 -4.61 13.00 1.26
CA GLY A 19 -4.34 12.54 -0.10
C GLY A 19 -5.12 11.28 -0.47
N TRP A 20 -4.97 10.23 0.34
CA TRP A 20 -5.66 8.97 0.12
C TRP A 20 -7.18 9.07 0.35
N SER A 21 -7.65 9.99 1.19
CA SER A 21 -9.08 10.27 1.34
C SER A 21 -9.66 10.90 0.07
N ILE A 22 -8.94 11.85 -0.55
CA ILE A 22 -9.34 12.46 -1.82
C ILE A 22 -9.35 11.41 -2.94
N ILE A 23 -8.32 10.55 -3.00
CA ILE A 23 -8.26 9.44 -3.96
C ILE A 23 -9.47 8.52 -3.77
N LEU A 24 -9.73 8.07 -2.53
CA LEU A 24 -10.85 7.18 -2.21
C LEU A 24 -12.19 7.79 -2.63
N PHE A 25 -12.40 9.07 -2.31
CA PHE A 25 -13.62 9.78 -2.64
C PHE A 25 -13.81 9.88 -4.16
N LYS A 26 -12.80 10.36 -4.89
CA LYS A 26 -12.85 10.48 -6.36
C LYS A 26 -13.06 9.13 -7.04
N LEU A 27 -12.38 8.09 -6.57
CA LEU A 27 -12.52 6.74 -7.09
C LEU A 27 -13.92 6.17 -6.84
N SER A 28 -14.45 6.38 -5.63
CA SER A 28 -15.78 5.89 -5.25
C SER A 28 -16.88 6.56 -6.05
N ILE A 29 -16.82 7.88 -6.24
CA ILE A 29 -17.76 8.62 -7.09
C ILE A 29 -17.68 8.13 -8.54
N HIS A 30 -16.47 8.03 -9.11
CA HIS A 30 -16.28 7.56 -10.48
C HIS A 30 -16.86 6.17 -10.71
N LEU A 31 -16.56 5.21 -9.83
CA LEU A 31 -17.04 3.84 -9.94
C LEU A 31 -18.56 3.74 -9.70
N PHE A 32 -19.12 4.60 -8.85
CA PHE A 32 -20.56 4.64 -8.61
C PHE A 32 -21.32 5.22 -9.82
N GLU A 33 -20.83 6.30 -10.41
CA GLU A 33 -21.47 6.98 -11.54
C GLU A 33 -21.35 6.20 -12.85
N THR A 34 -20.15 5.68 -13.14
CA THR A 34 -19.89 4.99 -14.41
C THR A 34 -20.18 3.50 -14.37
N GLN A 35 -20.22 2.91 -13.16
CA GLN A 35 -20.27 1.45 -12.95
C GLN A 35 -19.20 0.68 -13.75
N SER A 36 -18.09 1.34 -14.07
CA SER A 36 -17.09 0.85 -15.01
C SER A 36 -15.67 1.17 -14.52
N PRO A 37 -14.70 0.28 -14.71
CA PRO A 37 -13.29 0.58 -14.44
C PRO A 37 -12.67 1.55 -15.46
N VAL A 38 -13.36 1.83 -16.57
CA VAL A 38 -12.88 2.74 -17.61
C VAL A 38 -12.79 4.17 -17.07
N GLY A 39 -11.69 4.87 -17.32
CA GLY A 39 -11.47 6.24 -16.86
C GLY A 39 -10.89 6.37 -15.43
N VAL A 40 -10.70 5.25 -14.72
CA VAL A 40 -10.23 5.26 -13.33
C VAL A 40 -8.83 5.85 -13.22
N TRP A 41 -7.89 5.39 -14.04
CA TRP A 41 -6.51 5.87 -14.00
C TRP A 41 -6.40 7.35 -14.38
N GLU A 42 -7.19 7.78 -15.36
CA GLU A 42 -7.30 9.16 -15.80
C GLU A 42 -7.82 10.05 -14.68
N LYS A 43 -8.76 9.55 -13.86
CA LYS A 43 -9.37 10.30 -12.77
C LYS A 43 -8.47 10.44 -11.54
N VAL A 44 -7.76 9.38 -11.14
CA VAL A 44 -7.01 9.34 -9.86
C VAL A 44 -5.53 9.05 -9.98
N GLY A 45 -5.03 8.60 -11.13
CA GLY A 45 -3.67 8.11 -11.33
C GLY A 45 -2.59 9.13 -11.00
N ALA A 46 -2.82 10.42 -11.31
CA ALA A 46 -1.90 11.49 -10.94
C ALA A 46 -1.76 11.63 -9.41
N LEU A 47 -2.87 11.60 -8.67
CA LEU A 47 -2.86 11.66 -7.21
C LEU A 47 -2.23 10.41 -6.61
N VAL A 48 -2.62 9.23 -7.10
CA VAL A 48 -2.04 7.95 -6.67
C VAL A 48 -0.53 7.97 -6.85
N SER A 49 -0.04 8.44 -8.00
CA SER A 49 1.39 8.54 -8.28
C SER A 49 2.10 9.41 -7.25
N ILE A 50 1.59 10.63 -6.99
CA ILE A 50 2.18 11.55 -6.01
C ILE A 50 2.27 10.91 -4.62
N PHE A 51 1.15 10.39 -4.10
CA PHE A 51 1.11 9.87 -2.72
C PHE A 51 1.82 8.53 -2.57
N GLN A 52 1.83 7.70 -3.61
CA GLN A 52 2.58 6.44 -3.61
C GLN A 52 4.09 6.67 -3.70
N TYR A 53 4.55 7.62 -4.53
CA TYR A 53 5.98 7.98 -4.56
C TYR A 53 6.40 8.67 -3.27
N ALA A 54 5.53 9.48 -2.65
CA ALA A 54 5.80 10.02 -1.32
C ALA A 54 5.98 8.94 -0.24
N ALA A 55 5.41 7.74 -0.42
CA ALA A 55 5.62 6.61 0.49
C ALA A 55 7.05 6.05 0.48
N VAL A 56 7.87 6.40 -0.51
CA VAL A 56 9.32 6.11 -0.51
C VAL A 56 10.01 6.77 0.69
N LEU A 57 9.49 7.91 1.18
CA LEU A 57 9.98 8.54 2.40
C LEU A 57 9.84 7.65 3.63
N GLU A 58 8.93 6.66 3.65
CA GLU A 58 8.82 5.72 4.78
C GLU A 58 10.02 4.79 4.90
N ILE A 59 10.64 4.46 3.76
CA ILE A 59 11.90 3.70 3.73
C ILE A 59 12.98 4.55 4.39
N VAL A 60 13.06 5.84 4.03
CA VAL A 60 13.97 6.82 4.63
C VAL A 60 13.71 6.93 6.13
N HIS A 61 12.45 7.07 6.56
CA HIS A 61 12.08 7.13 7.98
C HIS A 61 12.52 5.88 8.75
N SER A 62 12.42 4.70 8.14
CA SER A 62 12.82 3.42 8.75
C SER A 62 14.34 3.30 8.85
N VAL A 63 15.08 3.71 7.81
CA VAL A 63 16.55 3.68 7.77
C VAL A 63 17.16 4.61 8.82
N PHE A 64 16.61 5.82 8.98
CA PHE A 64 17.08 6.80 9.97
C PHE A 64 16.48 6.60 11.37
N GLY A 65 15.75 5.50 11.61
CA GLY A 65 15.19 5.19 12.93
C GLY A 65 14.13 6.19 13.42
N LEU A 66 13.50 6.94 12.50
CA LEU A 66 12.40 7.85 12.84
C LEU A 66 11.16 7.05 13.26
N VAL A 67 11.00 5.85 12.70
CA VAL A 67 9.93 4.89 12.99
C VAL A 67 10.50 3.54 13.45
N LYS A 68 9.67 2.74 14.13
CA LYS A 68 10.08 1.45 14.72
C LYS A 68 10.09 0.28 13.72
N THR A 69 9.59 0.49 12.51
CA THR A 69 9.44 -0.57 11.50
C THR A 69 10.78 -0.89 10.86
N SER A 70 11.01 -2.17 10.51
CA SER A 70 12.24 -2.56 9.82
C SER A 70 12.28 -1.98 8.40
N ALA A 71 13.44 -1.47 8.00
CA ALA A 71 13.63 -0.91 6.65
C ALA A 71 13.33 -1.94 5.55
N ALA A 72 13.69 -3.22 5.75
CA ALA A 72 13.45 -4.27 4.77
C ALA A 72 11.95 -4.52 4.50
N THR A 73 11.13 -4.61 5.56
CA THR A 73 9.68 -4.79 5.37
C THR A 73 9.03 -3.59 4.70
N THR A 74 9.43 -2.38 5.10
CA THR A 74 8.90 -1.14 4.50
C THR A 74 9.32 -1.04 3.04
N PHE A 75 10.58 -1.40 2.72
CA PHE A 75 11.09 -1.43 1.36
C PHE A 75 10.28 -2.36 0.47
N ILE A 76 10.08 -3.61 0.85
CA ILE A 76 9.33 -4.59 0.04
C ILE A 76 7.90 -4.09 -0.23
N GLN A 77 7.21 -3.59 0.80
CA GLN A 77 5.84 -3.10 0.68
C GLN A 77 5.73 -1.87 -0.24
N VAL A 78 6.61 -0.89 -0.04
CA VAL A 78 6.59 0.34 -0.84
C VAL A 78 7.02 0.07 -2.27
N PHE A 79 8.08 -0.72 -2.47
CA PHE A 79 8.59 -1.08 -3.80
C PHE A 79 7.54 -1.82 -4.62
N SER A 80 6.85 -2.79 -4.02
CA SER A 80 5.78 -3.55 -4.69
C SER A 80 4.71 -2.63 -5.27
N ARG A 81 4.24 -1.68 -4.46
CA ARG A 81 3.20 -0.73 -4.86
C ARG A 81 3.69 0.32 -5.85
N VAL A 82 4.94 0.78 -5.70
CA VAL A 82 5.59 1.67 -6.68
C VAL A 82 5.70 0.98 -8.04
N ALA A 83 6.05 -0.32 -8.07
CA ALA A 83 6.09 -1.09 -9.32
C ALA A 83 4.70 -1.18 -9.98
N CYS A 84 3.64 -1.40 -9.21
CA CYS A 84 2.26 -1.40 -9.74
C CYS A 84 1.84 -0.01 -10.27
N VAL A 85 2.19 1.08 -9.59
CA VAL A 85 1.97 2.45 -10.09
C VAL A 85 2.74 2.71 -11.38
N PHE A 86 3.99 2.26 -11.44
CA PHE A 86 4.82 2.37 -12.62
C PHE A 86 4.20 1.62 -13.81
N LEU A 87 3.66 0.41 -13.61
CA LEU A 87 2.90 -0.30 -14.63
C LEU A 87 1.65 0.47 -15.05
N ALA A 88 0.87 1.00 -14.10
CA ALA A 88 -0.31 1.80 -14.40
C ALA A 88 0.01 3.06 -15.22
N GLN A 89 1.16 3.69 -14.98
CA GLN A 89 1.62 4.85 -15.74
C GLN A 89 2.01 4.51 -17.18
N ASN A 90 2.67 3.37 -17.40
CA ASN A 90 3.36 3.08 -18.66
C ASN A 90 2.66 2.03 -19.52
N VAL A 91 1.72 1.27 -18.97
CA VAL A 91 1.07 0.14 -19.65
C VAL A 91 -0.43 0.38 -19.75
N PRO A 92 -0.93 0.91 -20.89
CA PRO A 92 -2.33 1.30 -21.05
C PRO A 92 -3.35 0.17 -20.82
N THR A 93 -2.97 -1.09 -21.08
CA THR A 93 -3.85 -2.26 -20.86
C THR A 93 -4.24 -2.45 -19.40
N THR A 94 -3.51 -1.84 -18.46
CA THR A 94 -3.83 -1.88 -17.03
C THR A 94 -4.83 -0.80 -16.60
N GLN A 95 -4.87 0.34 -17.30
CA GLN A 95 -5.50 1.59 -16.83
C GLN A 95 -7.02 1.52 -16.70
N ASN A 96 -7.65 0.78 -17.60
CA ASN A 96 -9.10 0.63 -17.69
C ASN A 96 -9.59 -0.74 -17.20
N HIS A 97 -8.73 -1.50 -16.52
CA HIS A 97 -9.02 -2.86 -16.11
C HIS A 97 -9.54 -2.94 -14.67
N PHE A 98 -10.46 -3.88 -14.40
CA PHE A 98 -11.04 -4.12 -13.08
C PHE A 98 -10.00 -4.27 -11.96
N PHE A 99 -8.91 -5.00 -12.23
CA PHE A 99 -7.84 -5.25 -11.24
C PHE A 99 -7.19 -3.97 -10.73
N LEU A 100 -6.99 -2.96 -11.58
CA LEU A 100 -6.45 -1.68 -11.16
C LEU A 100 -7.43 -0.98 -10.21
N SER A 101 -8.72 -0.94 -10.54
CA SER A 101 -9.75 -0.37 -9.67
C SER A 101 -9.84 -1.08 -8.32
N LEU A 102 -9.76 -2.42 -8.31
CA LEU A 102 -9.76 -3.23 -7.09
C LEU A 102 -8.55 -2.92 -6.20
N MET A 103 -7.36 -2.83 -6.81
CA MET A 103 -6.11 -2.47 -6.14
C MET A 103 -6.21 -1.08 -5.52
N LEU A 104 -6.58 -0.06 -6.31
CA LEU A 104 -6.65 1.32 -5.86
C LEU A 104 -7.70 1.52 -4.77
N MET A 105 -8.85 0.84 -4.84
CA MET A 105 -9.85 0.87 -3.77
C MET A 105 -9.31 0.26 -2.49
N SER A 106 -8.71 -0.93 -2.58
CA SER A 106 -8.15 -1.64 -1.42
C SER A 106 -7.04 -0.84 -0.74
N TRP A 107 -6.16 -0.24 -1.55
CA TRP A 107 -5.10 0.64 -1.11
C TRP A 107 -5.65 1.88 -0.43
N SER A 108 -6.58 2.61 -1.06
CA SER A 108 -7.04 3.88 -0.53
C SER A 108 -7.72 3.72 0.83
N ILE A 109 -8.54 2.68 1.01
CA ILE A 109 -9.15 2.38 2.32
C ILE A 109 -8.06 2.03 3.35
N THR A 110 -7.11 1.16 2.97
CA THR A 110 -6.02 0.75 3.86
C THR A 110 -5.17 1.94 4.29
N GLU A 111 -4.82 2.82 3.37
CA GLU A 111 -3.95 3.97 3.61
C GLU A 111 -4.63 5.04 4.47
N VAL A 112 -5.89 5.36 4.21
CA VAL A 112 -6.65 6.31 5.06
C VAL A 112 -6.65 5.84 6.52
N ILE A 113 -6.91 4.55 6.75
CA ILE A 113 -6.92 3.99 8.10
C ILE A 113 -5.50 3.99 8.70
N ARG A 114 -4.49 3.54 7.92
CA ARG A 114 -3.10 3.40 8.38
C ARG A 114 -2.51 4.74 8.79
N TYR A 115 -2.56 5.73 7.92
CA TYR A 115 -1.96 7.04 8.16
C TYR A 115 -2.69 7.79 9.28
N SER A 116 -4.02 7.69 9.35
CA SER A 116 -4.80 8.27 10.45
C SER A 116 -4.39 7.65 11.79
N PHE A 117 -4.25 6.33 11.86
CA PHE A 117 -3.79 5.64 13.06
C PHE A 117 -2.38 6.06 13.47
N TYR A 118 -1.45 6.20 12.50
CA TYR A 118 -0.08 6.63 12.78
C TYR A 118 -0.01 8.08 13.29
N ALA A 119 -0.76 9.00 12.68
CA ALA A 119 -0.82 10.39 13.14
C ALA A 119 -1.27 10.47 14.61
N LEU A 120 -2.37 9.80 14.97
CA LEU A 120 -2.87 9.78 16.35
C LEU A 120 -1.90 9.08 17.32
N SER A 121 -1.27 7.99 16.89
CA SER A 121 -0.30 7.26 17.70
C SER A 121 0.90 8.12 18.09
N ILE A 122 1.38 8.98 17.18
CA ILE A 122 2.50 9.91 17.46
C ILE A 122 2.06 11.01 18.43
N LEU A 123 0.81 11.47 18.32
CA LEU A 123 0.18 12.42 19.24
C LEU A 123 -0.18 11.79 20.60
N LYS A 124 0.12 10.50 20.82
CA LYS A 124 -0.23 9.73 22.02
C LYS A 124 -1.74 9.64 22.26
N ILE A 125 -2.53 9.74 21.19
CA ILE A 125 -3.98 9.54 21.22
C ILE A 125 -4.25 8.07 20.90
N ASP A 126 -4.67 7.30 21.90
CA ASP A 126 -4.96 5.87 21.73
C ASP A 126 -6.36 5.66 21.17
N SER A 127 -6.45 5.52 19.85
CA SER A 127 -7.72 5.26 19.16
C SER A 127 -7.93 3.78 18.95
N TYR A 128 -8.68 3.16 19.87
CA TYR A 128 -9.06 1.75 19.75
C TYR A 128 -9.80 1.46 18.44
N ILE A 129 -10.73 2.34 18.02
CA ILE A 129 -11.53 2.15 16.81
C ILE A 129 -10.63 2.12 15.57
N LEU A 130 -9.73 3.09 15.40
CA LEU A 130 -8.83 3.11 14.24
C LEU A 130 -7.85 1.95 14.24
N GLY A 131 -7.30 1.59 15.42
CA GLY A 131 -6.45 0.42 15.52
C GLY A 131 -7.21 -0.88 15.23
N TRP A 132 -8.45 -1.00 15.72
CA TRP A 132 -9.31 -2.14 15.45
C TRP A 132 -9.65 -2.25 13.96
N LEU A 133 -9.99 -1.12 13.31
CA LEU A 133 -10.21 -1.05 11.87
C LEU A 133 -8.96 -1.51 11.13
N ARG A 134 -7.79 -0.91 11.38
CA ARG A 134 -6.51 -1.28 10.76
C ARG A 134 -6.25 -2.78 10.82
N TYR A 135 -6.41 -3.38 12.00
CA TYR A 135 -6.13 -4.79 12.21
C TYR A 135 -7.30 -5.72 11.92
N THR A 136 -8.46 -5.23 11.45
CA THR A 136 -9.59 -6.09 11.09
C THR A 136 -9.91 -5.98 9.60
N THR A 137 -9.89 -4.77 9.02
CA THR A 137 -10.14 -4.57 7.59
C THR A 137 -9.09 -5.24 6.72
N PHE A 138 -7.85 -5.41 7.21
CA PHE A 138 -6.80 -6.13 6.47
C PHE A 138 -7.24 -7.55 6.08
N ILE A 139 -8.12 -8.19 6.85
CA ILE A 139 -8.59 -9.56 6.57
C ILE A 139 -9.21 -9.65 5.17
N ILE A 140 -9.91 -8.59 4.75
CA ILE A 140 -10.55 -8.48 3.44
C ILE A 140 -9.65 -7.70 2.47
N LEU A 141 -9.15 -6.54 2.89
CA LEU A 141 -8.41 -5.61 2.03
C LEU A 141 -7.07 -6.17 1.56
N TYR A 142 -6.46 -7.09 2.30
CA TYR A 142 -5.20 -7.71 1.90
C TYR A 142 -5.41 -8.67 0.72
N PRO A 143 -6.29 -9.68 0.78
CA PRO A 143 -6.63 -10.48 -0.40
C PRO A 143 -7.07 -9.67 -1.61
N THR A 144 -7.93 -8.65 -1.43
CA THR A 144 -8.43 -7.84 -2.55
C THR A 144 -7.34 -6.96 -3.14
N GLY A 145 -6.52 -6.31 -2.30
CA GLY A 145 -5.40 -5.48 -2.74
C GLY A 145 -4.38 -6.27 -3.53
N VAL A 146 -4.01 -7.44 -3.02
CA VAL A 146 -3.08 -8.35 -3.69
C VAL A 146 -3.64 -8.88 -5.00
N THR A 147 -4.91 -9.30 -5.01
CA THR A 147 -5.58 -9.76 -6.24
C THR A 147 -5.55 -8.66 -7.30
N GLY A 148 -5.76 -7.41 -6.89
CA GLY A 148 -5.61 -6.24 -7.73
C GLY A 148 -4.18 -6.07 -8.24
N GLU A 149 -3.17 -6.11 -7.36
CA GLU A 149 -1.75 -5.97 -7.71
C GLU A 149 -1.30 -7.05 -8.71
N THR A 150 -1.55 -8.32 -8.40
CA THR A 150 -1.18 -9.45 -9.28
C THR A 150 -1.96 -9.42 -10.58
N GLY A 151 -3.24 -9.01 -10.54
CA GLY A 151 -4.07 -8.86 -11.72
C GLY A 151 -3.59 -7.72 -12.63
N THR A 152 -3.17 -6.60 -12.07
CA THR A 152 -2.54 -5.49 -12.81
C THR A 152 -1.21 -5.90 -13.44
N ILE A 153 -0.40 -6.69 -12.72
CA ILE A 153 0.82 -7.27 -13.29
C ILE A 153 0.44 -8.19 -14.46
N TRP A 154 -0.52 -9.09 -14.27
CA TRP A 154 -0.97 -10.02 -15.31
C TRP A 154 -1.45 -9.31 -16.58
N THR A 155 -2.29 -8.27 -16.46
CA THR A 155 -2.80 -7.53 -17.62
C THR A 155 -1.75 -6.66 -18.31
N SER A 156 -0.62 -6.41 -17.65
CA SER A 156 0.54 -5.76 -18.26
C SER A 156 1.41 -6.71 -19.09
N LEU A 157 1.38 -8.02 -18.82
CA LEU A 157 2.33 -9.00 -19.38
C LEU A 157 2.30 -9.06 -20.91
N GLU A 158 1.11 -9.06 -21.51
CA GLU A 158 0.94 -9.15 -22.96
C GLU A 158 1.49 -7.90 -23.66
N PHE A 159 1.16 -6.71 -23.14
CA PHE A 159 1.70 -5.46 -23.65
C PHE A 159 3.23 -5.45 -23.56
N VAL A 160 3.79 -5.80 -22.41
CA VAL A 160 5.25 -5.82 -22.19
C VAL A 160 5.93 -6.81 -23.13
N LYS A 161 5.35 -8.00 -23.34
CA LYS A 161 5.89 -9.03 -24.25
C LYS A 161 5.90 -8.57 -25.71
N ASN A 162 4.80 -7.97 -26.17
CA ASN A 162 4.60 -7.60 -27.57
C ASN A 162 5.40 -6.34 -27.94
N THR A 163 5.45 -5.35 -27.04
CA THR A 163 6.17 -4.09 -27.26
C THR A 163 7.66 -4.17 -26.90
N LYS A 164 8.10 -5.29 -26.29
CA LYS A 164 9.45 -5.42 -25.71
C LYS A 164 9.76 -4.27 -24.74
N PHE A 165 8.74 -3.88 -23.97
CA PHE A 165 8.83 -2.73 -23.08
C PHE A 165 9.94 -2.94 -22.04
N MET A 166 10.95 -2.06 -22.08
CA MET A 166 12.16 -2.15 -21.25
C MET A 166 12.89 -3.50 -21.36
N THR A 167 12.90 -4.12 -22.55
CA THR A 167 13.71 -5.33 -22.80
C THR A 167 15.01 -4.94 -23.50
N LEU A 168 16.16 -5.26 -22.89
CA LEU A 168 17.49 -5.18 -23.50
C LEU A 168 17.89 -6.55 -24.05
N THR A 169 18.07 -6.63 -25.37
CA THR A 169 18.54 -7.83 -26.06
C THR A 169 20.05 -7.78 -26.30
N MET A 170 20.66 -8.94 -26.46
CA MET A 170 22.06 -9.08 -26.88
C MET A 170 22.16 -9.22 -28.41
N PRO A 171 23.28 -8.83 -29.04
CA PRO A 171 24.49 -8.28 -28.43
C PRO A 171 24.34 -6.79 -28.05
N ASN A 172 24.86 -6.42 -26.87
CA ASN A 172 25.04 -5.03 -26.45
C ASN A 172 26.41 -4.87 -25.81
N SER A 173 26.92 -3.64 -25.71
CA SER A 173 28.26 -3.34 -25.19
C SER A 173 28.50 -3.82 -23.75
N LEU A 174 27.42 -4.00 -22.99
CA LEU A 174 27.46 -4.49 -21.61
C LEU A 174 27.39 -6.02 -21.50
N ASN A 175 27.18 -6.73 -22.62
CA ASN A 175 26.93 -8.19 -22.65
C ASN A 175 25.86 -8.65 -21.66
N PHE A 176 24.80 -7.85 -21.48
CA PHE A 176 23.75 -8.10 -20.49
C PHE A 176 22.36 -8.07 -21.12
N ALA A 177 21.60 -9.16 -20.97
CA ALA A 177 20.20 -9.20 -21.35
C ALA A 177 19.30 -8.88 -20.15
N PHE A 178 18.30 -8.03 -20.36
CA PHE A 178 17.28 -7.72 -19.37
C PHE A 178 15.92 -7.85 -20.01
N ASP A 179 15.03 -8.66 -19.42
CA ASP A 179 13.68 -8.79 -19.91
C ASP A 179 12.68 -8.47 -18.80
N PHE A 180 12.06 -7.30 -18.92
CA PHE A 180 11.07 -6.84 -17.97
C PHE A 180 9.88 -7.80 -17.87
N HIS A 181 9.52 -8.49 -18.96
CA HIS A 181 8.48 -9.52 -18.93
C HIS A 181 8.81 -10.62 -17.91
N ASN A 182 10.05 -11.12 -17.93
CA ASN A 182 10.48 -12.17 -16.99
C ASN A 182 10.49 -11.66 -15.54
N ILE A 183 10.90 -10.42 -15.30
CA ILE A 183 10.84 -9.81 -13.95
C ILE A 183 9.40 -9.77 -13.41
N LEU A 184 8.42 -9.43 -14.25
CA LEU A 184 7.02 -9.44 -13.87
C LEU A 184 6.50 -10.86 -13.58
N ILE A 185 6.92 -11.86 -14.36
CA ILE A 185 6.58 -13.27 -14.08
C ILE A 185 7.21 -13.72 -12.74
N PHE A 186 8.48 -13.39 -12.49
CA PHE A 186 9.13 -13.70 -11.22
C PHE A 186 8.47 -12.99 -10.04
N SER A 187 8.06 -11.73 -10.20
CA SER A 187 7.39 -10.99 -9.14
C SER A 187 6.06 -11.63 -8.74
N LEU A 188 5.27 -12.14 -9.70
CA LEU A 188 4.07 -12.94 -9.42
C LEU A 188 4.38 -14.16 -8.55
N GLY A 189 5.52 -14.83 -8.79
CA GLY A 189 6.00 -15.92 -7.93
C GLY A 189 6.27 -15.50 -6.48
N PHE A 190 6.86 -14.31 -6.29
CA PHE A 190 7.10 -13.76 -4.95
C PHE A 190 5.80 -13.43 -4.20
N TYR A 191 4.74 -12.99 -4.90
CA TYR A 191 3.44 -12.85 -4.28
C TYR A 191 2.96 -14.18 -3.70
N VAL A 192 2.96 -15.26 -4.48
CA VAL A 192 2.49 -16.58 -4.00
C VAL A 192 3.17 -17.01 -2.69
N ILE A 193 4.48 -16.75 -2.54
CA ILE A 193 5.24 -17.13 -1.34
C ILE A 193 5.07 -16.11 -0.19
N GLY A 194 5.09 -14.81 -0.49
CA GLY A 194 5.07 -13.76 0.52
C GLY A 194 3.70 -13.56 1.18
N LEU A 195 2.62 -13.89 0.49
CA LEU A 195 1.25 -13.62 0.93
C LEU A 195 0.86 -14.38 2.21
N PRO A 196 1.01 -15.71 2.32
CA PRO A 196 0.63 -16.42 3.54
C PRO A 196 1.45 -15.96 4.75
N TYR A 197 2.73 -15.65 4.55
CA TYR A 197 3.62 -15.19 5.60
C TYR A 197 3.19 -13.83 6.17
N LEU A 198 2.96 -12.84 5.32
CA LEU A 198 2.55 -11.51 5.75
C LEU A 198 1.13 -11.51 6.33
N TYR A 199 0.23 -12.32 5.78
CA TYR A 199 -1.13 -12.44 6.28
C TYR A 199 -1.19 -13.03 7.69
N THR A 200 -0.47 -14.13 7.93
CA THR A 200 -0.39 -14.76 9.26
C THR A 200 0.30 -13.84 10.28
N TYR A 201 1.31 -13.08 9.85
CA TYR A 201 1.93 -12.05 10.67
C TYR A 201 0.93 -10.96 11.10
N MET A 202 0.09 -10.47 10.19
CA MET A 202 -0.94 -9.47 10.49
C MET A 202 -2.04 -10.01 11.42
N LEU A 203 -2.42 -11.28 11.29
CA LEU A 203 -3.30 -11.95 12.26
C LEU A 203 -2.69 -11.98 13.66
N GLY A 204 -1.38 -12.20 13.76
CA GLY A 204 -0.63 -12.12 15.01
C GLY A 204 -0.65 -10.70 15.62
N GLN A 205 -0.44 -9.67 14.80
CA GLN A 205 -0.52 -8.27 15.25
C GLN A 205 -1.91 -7.91 15.76
N ARG A 206 -2.96 -8.36 15.07
CA ARG A 206 -4.35 -8.17 15.50
C ARG A 206 -4.59 -8.74 16.89
N LYS A 207 -4.18 -9.99 17.13
CA LYS A 207 -4.33 -10.65 18.45
C LYS A 207 -3.63 -9.85 19.54
N LYS A 208 -2.40 -9.37 19.28
CA LYS A 208 -1.62 -8.55 20.22
C LYS A 208 -2.33 -7.23 20.54
N PHE A 209 -2.84 -6.53 19.52
CA PHE A 209 -3.55 -5.26 19.67
C PHE A 209 -4.82 -5.40 20.52
N ILE A 210 -5.64 -6.42 20.25
CA ILE A 210 -6.87 -6.67 21.03
C ILE A 210 -6.52 -7.06 22.47
N ALA A 211 -5.50 -7.91 22.66
CA ALA A 211 -5.07 -8.35 23.99
C ALA A 211 -4.52 -7.20 24.86
N SER A 212 -3.78 -6.24 24.28
CA SER A 212 -3.25 -5.09 25.03
C SER A 212 -4.38 -4.22 25.59
N HIS A 213 -5.45 -4.01 24.82
CA HIS A 213 -6.60 -3.22 25.25
C HIS A 213 -7.46 -3.93 26.28
N LYS A 214 -7.63 -5.25 26.18
CA LYS A 214 -8.31 -6.04 27.24
C LYS A 214 -7.56 -6.00 28.58
N LYS A 215 -6.22 -6.01 28.56
CA LYS A 215 -5.42 -5.88 29.79
C LYS A 215 -5.53 -4.48 30.39
N GLY A 216 -5.53 -3.44 29.54
CA GLY A 216 -5.73 -2.05 29.97
C GLY A 216 -7.06 -1.84 30.67
N SER A 217 -8.16 -2.36 30.11
CA SER A 217 -9.48 -2.27 30.74
C SER A 217 -9.56 -3.02 32.07
N THR A 218 -9.01 -4.24 32.14
CA THR A 218 -8.99 -5.04 33.38
C THR A 218 -8.16 -4.38 34.48
N THR A 219 -7.05 -3.74 34.13
CA THR A 219 -6.16 -3.06 35.10
C THR A 219 -6.82 -1.79 35.66
N ASN A 220 -7.60 -1.07 34.84
CA ASN A 220 -8.34 0.11 35.30
C ASN A 220 -9.48 -0.28 36.27
N ILE A 221 -10.19 -1.39 36.01
CA ILE A 221 -11.24 -1.90 36.90
C ILE A 221 -10.68 -2.29 38.28
N LYS A 222 -9.47 -2.88 38.33
CA LYS A 222 -8.82 -3.24 39.59
C LYS A 222 -8.30 -2.05 40.41
N LYS A 223 -8.16 -0.85 39.81
CA LYS A 223 -7.71 0.35 40.52
C LYS A 223 -8.87 1.18 41.08
N THR A 224 -10.10 0.93 40.63
CA THR A 224 -11.30 1.63 41.09
C THR A 224 -12.06 0.91 42.19
N ASN A 225 -11.64 -0.31 42.55
CA ASN A 225 -12.15 -1.08 43.68
C ASN A 225 -11.09 -1.14 44.79
#